data_AF-R6W364-F1
#
_entry.id   AF-R6W364-F1
#
_cell.length_a   1.000
_cell.length_b   1.000
_cell.length_c   1.000
_cell.angle_alpha   90.00
_cell.angle_beta   90.00
_cell.angle_gamma   90.00
#
_symmetry.space_group_name_H-M   'P 1'
#
loop_
_entity.id
_entity.type
_entity.pdbx_description
1 polymer ?
#
loop_
_entity_poly.entity_id
_entity_poly.type
_entity_poly.pdbx_seq_one_letter_code
_entity_poly.pdbx_strand_id
1 'polypeptide(L)'
;MLSGGLVGSRWLDNTDLTFEYEVADYIITLTKKKQVCLFDTVMRLASTTGFGGYGMNEYSALRSYAAAARKQLAGDALTVENIIAGYRTGSDGSIIPTSLPEKALTKYFSSRSRKLRLADYIFRNSGDDMFCFVGIDDSTPQISIQTNEINYITSLLGANGSLFTGTDELAMMCFSRLTTDRLGTLSVSTEYFGGAENQAADSFDVDSLAVCLEKHYDGMRLVRADDTGADLHVLVLTRPVTDNNAVNSQKLINAYKKYSADGKPVAIIDISGDPATLANRLIGSGADLGYVFGYSSWNTAANSIGISLSNAACRLAHLKYGEADTDENRAGFVRSVVFSFCKDIGYKHGAKSALDSYISSLGGNTLNYYSIVTPAVERNINAVFEKAMTASGGFCARITKALEKSSLIAENMRKTAFPKVTLTGFRLPWYRTFEAAFDITVS
;
A
#
# COMPACT_ATOMS: atom_id res chain seq x y z
N MET A 1 -11.67 6.65 0.27
CA MET A 1 -11.91 5.78 -0.90
C MET A 1 -13.35 5.96 -1.36
N LEU A 2 -13.57 6.49 -2.55
CA LEU A 2 -14.92 6.81 -3.06
C LEU A 2 -15.78 5.57 -3.31
N SER A 3 -15.19 4.49 -3.80
CA SER A 3 -15.96 3.37 -4.33
C SER A 3 -16.11 2.18 -3.37
N GLY A 4 -15.92 2.37 -2.06
CA GLY A 4 -16.21 1.33 -1.05
C GLY A 4 -15.04 0.47 -0.56
N GLY A 5 -13.79 0.94 -0.61
CA GLY A 5 -12.67 0.15 -0.07
C GLY A 5 -12.19 -0.96 -1.01
N LEU A 6 -11.15 -1.70 -0.61
CA LEU A 6 -10.65 -2.86 -1.34
C LEU A 6 -11.73 -3.93 -1.57
N VAL A 7 -12.45 -4.35 -0.53
CA VAL A 7 -13.46 -5.41 -0.66
C VAL A 7 -14.79 -4.87 -1.20
N GLY A 8 -15.26 -3.71 -0.72
CA GLY A 8 -16.55 -3.17 -1.14
C GLY A 8 -16.55 -2.74 -2.61
N SER A 9 -15.42 -2.28 -3.16
CA SER A 9 -15.31 -2.00 -4.61
C SER A 9 -15.59 -3.21 -5.50
N ARG A 10 -15.46 -4.43 -4.96
CA ARG A 10 -15.65 -5.70 -5.68
C ARG A 10 -17.02 -6.34 -5.43
N TRP A 11 -17.76 -5.82 -4.44
CA TRP A 11 -19.00 -6.41 -3.95
C TRP A 11 -20.22 -5.51 -4.18
N LEU A 12 -20.07 -4.20 -4.06
CA LEU A 12 -21.17 -3.28 -4.31
C LEU A 12 -21.50 -3.28 -5.79
N ASP A 13 -22.77 -3.47 -6.13
CA ASP A 13 -23.30 -3.60 -7.49
C ASP A 13 -24.60 -2.83 -7.69
N ASN A 14 -24.91 -1.90 -6.79
CA ASN A 14 -26.05 -1.01 -6.94
C ASN A 14 -25.91 -0.18 -8.23
N THR A 15 -27.03 -0.04 -8.93
CA THR A 15 -27.12 0.74 -10.17
C THR A 15 -27.65 2.15 -9.93
N ASP A 16 -28.45 2.33 -8.88
CA ASP A 16 -28.78 3.65 -8.35
C ASP A 16 -27.57 4.18 -7.57
N LEU A 17 -27.02 5.30 -8.05
CA LEU A 17 -25.84 5.96 -7.51
C LEU A 17 -26.17 7.34 -6.92
N THR A 18 -27.46 7.63 -6.68
CA THR A 18 -27.91 8.94 -6.21
C THR A 18 -27.17 9.37 -4.94
N PHE A 19 -27.08 8.48 -3.95
CA PHE A 19 -26.37 8.74 -2.71
C PHE A 19 -24.87 8.98 -2.94
N GLU A 20 -24.21 8.15 -3.74
CA GLU A 20 -22.79 8.31 -4.03
C GLU A 20 -22.49 9.58 -4.83
N TYR A 21 -23.39 10.02 -5.71
CA TYR A 21 -23.28 11.30 -6.40
C TYR A 21 -23.47 12.47 -5.45
N GLU A 22 -24.40 12.41 -4.49
CA GLU A 22 -24.53 13.43 -3.44
C GLU A 22 -23.24 13.55 -2.60
N VAL A 23 -22.61 12.42 -2.28
CA VAL A 23 -21.30 12.41 -1.60
C VAL A 23 -20.20 13.02 -2.48
N ALA A 24 -20.18 12.69 -3.77
CA ALA A 24 -19.22 13.26 -4.72
C ALA A 24 -19.41 14.78 -4.86
N ASP A 25 -20.64 15.27 -4.98
CA ASP A 25 -20.98 16.70 -5.07
C ASP A 25 -20.57 17.46 -3.80
N TYR A 26 -20.74 16.82 -2.64
CA TYR A 26 -20.26 17.38 -1.38
C TYR A 26 -18.72 17.52 -1.39
N ILE A 27 -18.00 16.49 -1.80
CA ILE A 27 -16.53 16.51 -1.91
C ILE A 27 -16.08 17.59 -2.91
N ILE A 28 -16.71 17.67 -4.08
CA ILE A 28 -16.43 18.71 -5.09
C ILE A 28 -16.71 20.09 -4.52
N THR A 29 -17.76 20.27 -3.72
CA THR A 29 -18.05 21.57 -3.10
C THR A 29 -16.99 21.96 -2.06
N LEU A 30 -16.36 20.99 -1.38
CA LEU A 30 -15.26 21.27 -0.45
C LEU A 30 -14.02 21.82 -1.15
N THR A 31 -13.76 21.46 -2.41
CA THR A 31 -12.57 21.92 -3.15
C THR A 31 -12.53 23.44 -3.29
N LYS A 32 -13.70 24.10 -3.31
CA LYS A 32 -13.84 25.56 -3.36
C LYS A 32 -13.23 26.30 -2.15
N LYS A 33 -12.94 25.59 -1.06
CA LYS A 33 -12.43 26.17 0.20
C LYS A 33 -11.22 25.44 0.77
N LYS A 34 -10.95 24.22 0.32
CA LYS A 34 -9.93 23.34 0.88
C LYS A 34 -9.28 22.57 -0.25
N GLN A 35 -7.97 22.34 -0.15
CA GLN A 35 -7.32 21.31 -0.95
C GLN A 35 -7.90 19.95 -0.58
N VAL A 36 -8.28 19.18 -1.59
CA VAL A 36 -8.80 17.83 -1.42
C VAL A 36 -7.84 16.87 -2.08
N CYS A 37 -7.36 15.88 -1.33
CA CYS A 37 -6.67 14.74 -1.92
C CYS A 37 -7.52 13.49 -1.71
N LEU A 38 -7.78 12.82 -2.82
CA LEU A 38 -8.64 11.66 -2.93
C LEU A 38 -7.82 10.45 -3.38
N PHE A 39 -8.31 9.28 -3.00
CA PHE A 39 -7.82 8.04 -3.58
C PHE A 39 -8.96 7.11 -3.96
N ASP A 40 -8.72 6.36 -5.03
CA ASP A 40 -9.62 5.33 -5.53
C ASP A 40 -8.83 4.21 -6.23
N THR A 41 -9.52 3.23 -6.83
CA THR A 41 -8.86 2.14 -7.57
C THR A 41 -9.40 1.89 -8.98
N VAL A 42 -8.72 1.10 -9.79
CA VAL A 42 -9.34 0.29 -10.83
C VAL A 42 -9.64 -1.06 -10.23
N MET A 43 -10.84 -1.59 -10.47
CA MET A 43 -11.25 -2.86 -9.87
C MET A 43 -10.39 -4.01 -10.38
N ARG A 44 -9.92 -4.86 -9.45
CA ARG A 44 -9.08 -6.02 -9.77
C ARG A 44 -9.72 -7.03 -10.72
N LEU A 45 -8.86 -7.92 -11.22
CA LEU A 45 -9.21 -9.00 -12.13
C LEU A 45 -10.04 -10.13 -11.48
N ALA A 46 -9.99 -10.28 -10.16
CA ALA A 46 -10.58 -11.44 -9.45
C ALA A 46 -11.59 -11.05 -8.36
N SER A 47 -12.39 -12.02 -7.91
CA SER A 47 -13.18 -11.85 -6.69
C SER A 47 -12.30 -11.86 -5.43
N THR A 48 -12.91 -11.64 -4.26
CA THR A 48 -12.23 -11.85 -2.97
C THR A 48 -12.53 -13.27 -2.49
N THR A 49 -11.51 -14.12 -2.39
CA THR A 49 -11.69 -15.48 -1.87
C THR A 49 -12.27 -15.46 -0.47
N GLY A 50 -13.29 -16.29 -0.25
CA GLY A 50 -13.99 -16.45 1.01
C GLY A 50 -15.00 -15.35 1.32
N PHE A 51 -15.28 -14.45 0.37
CA PHE A 51 -16.28 -13.39 0.51
C PHE A 51 -17.40 -13.57 -0.52
N GLY A 52 -18.66 -13.32 -0.13
CA GLY A 52 -19.79 -13.36 -1.05
C GLY A 52 -20.08 -14.73 -1.67
N GLY A 53 -19.63 -15.82 -1.03
CA GLY A 53 -19.75 -17.20 -1.53
C GLY A 53 -18.67 -17.60 -2.55
N TYR A 54 -17.71 -16.74 -2.87
CA TYR A 54 -16.63 -17.06 -3.80
C TYR A 54 -15.49 -17.82 -3.12
N GLY A 55 -15.09 -18.96 -3.68
CA GLY A 55 -13.90 -19.71 -3.31
C GLY A 55 -12.73 -19.47 -4.27
N MET A 56 -11.69 -20.31 -4.15
CA MET A 56 -10.50 -20.23 -5.02
C MET A 56 -10.80 -20.58 -6.49
N ASN A 57 -11.83 -21.40 -6.73
CA ASN A 57 -12.23 -21.76 -8.09
C ASN A 57 -12.83 -20.55 -8.81
N GLU A 58 -13.77 -19.86 -8.18
CA GLU A 58 -14.39 -18.66 -8.74
C GLU A 58 -13.39 -17.51 -8.86
N TYR A 59 -12.50 -17.37 -7.88
CA TYR A 59 -11.35 -16.46 -7.95
C TYR A 59 -10.54 -16.69 -9.23
N SER A 60 -10.11 -17.94 -9.47
CA SER A 60 -9.24 -18.29 -10.59
C SER A 60 -9.95 -18.17 -11.93
N ALA A 61 -11.23 -18.55 -11.99
CA ALA A 61 -12.05 -18.43 -13.18
C ALA A 61 -12.33 -16.96 -13.56
N LEU A 62 -12.68 -16.11 -12.59
CA LEU A 62 -12.83 -14.66 -12.82
C LEU A 62 -11.52 -14.02 -13.25
N ARG A 63 -10.42 -14.34 -12.56
CA ARG A 63 -9.09 -13.82 -12.93
C ARG A 63 -8.74 -14.16 -14.37
N SER A 64 -8.95 -15.41 -14.78
CA SER A 64 -8.67 -15.87 -16.15
C SER A 64 -9.56 -15.15 -17.17
N TYR A 65 -10.85 -14.99 -16.86
CA TYR A 65 -11.79 -14.27 -17.72
C TYR A 65 -11.44 -12.78 -17.89
N ALA A 66 -11.07 -12.12 -16.79
CA ALA A 66 -10.70 -10.71 -16.76
C ALA A 66 -9.34 -10.45 -17.42
N ALA A 67 -8.42 -11.41 -17.35
CA ALA A 67 -7.11 -11.35 -18.00
C ALA A 67 -7.17 -11.52 -19.53
N ALA A 68 -8.26 -12.07 -20.08
CA ALA A 68 -8.41 -12.17 -21.52
C ALA A 68 -8.40 -10.78 -22.18
N ALA A 69 -7.75 -10.66 -23.34
CA ALA A 69 -7.62 -9.38 -24.03
C ALA A 69 -8.99 -8.84 -24.47
N ARG A 70 -9.23 -7.54 -24.23
CA ARG A 70 -10.39 -6.80 -24.74
C ARG A 70 -10.01 -5.98 -25.97
N LYS A 71 -11.00 -5.64 -26.78
CA LYS A 71 -10.82 -4.65 -27.86
C LYS A 71 -10.44 -3.30 -27.23
N GLN A 72 -9.32 -2.74 -27.66
CA GLN A 72 -8.89 -1.43 -27.19
C GLN A 72 -9.74 -0.32 -27.80
N LEU A 73 -10.12 0.65 -26.99
CA LEU A 73 -10.87 1.83 -27.38
C LEU A 73 -9.94 3.07 -27.34
N ALA A 74 -10.19 4.04 -28.20
CA ALA A 74 -9.43 5.28 -28.29
C ALA A 74 -10.29 6.42 -28.85
N GLY A 75 -9.86 7.67 -28.63
CA GLY A 75 -10.58 8.87 -29.10
C GLY A 75 -12.04 8.87 -28.65
N ASP A 76 -12.95 9.27 -29.53
CA ASP A 76 -14.38 9.35 -29.27
C ASP A 76 -15.03 8.00 -28.92
N ALA A 77 -14.37 6.88 -29.22
CA ALA A 77 -14.85 5.55 -28.86
C ALA A 77 -14.56 5.19 -27.40
N LEU A 78 -13.63 5.88 -26.73
CA LEU A 78 -13.26 5.63 -25.33
C LEU A 78 -14.26 6.32 -24.39
N THR A 79 -15.43 5.69 -24.23
CA THR A 79 -16.54 6.17 -23.37
C THR A 79 -16.91 5.12 -22.32
N VAL A 80 -17.49 5.55 -21.20
CA VAL A 80 -17.98 4.64 -20.14
C VAL A 80 -18.89 3.55 -20.71
N GLU A 81 -19.85 3.92 -21.57
CA GLU A 81 -20.81 2.96 -22.14
C GLU A 81 -20.13 1.95 -23.08
N ASN A 82 -19.20 2.39 -23.92
CA ASN A 82 -18.47 1.48 -24.81
C ASN A 82 -17.55 0.53 -24.04
N ILE A 83 -16.94 0.99 -22.94
CA ILE A 83 -16.13 0.16 -22.06
C ILE A 83 -16.99 -0.93 -21.43
N ILE A 84 -18.14 -0.55 -20.86
CA ILE A 84 -19.08 -1.48 -20.22
C ILE A 84 -19.62 -2.51 -21.23
N ALA A 85 -19.98 -2.06 -22.44
CA ALA A 85 -20.45 -2.94 -23.51
C ALA A 85 -19.37 -3.97 -23.93
N GLY A 86 -18.10 -3.60 -23.83
CA GLY A 86 -16.96 -4.46 -24.17
C GLY A 86 -16.58 -5.50 -23.12
N TYR A 87 -17.14 -5.49 -21.90
CA TYR A 87 -16.72 -6.41 -20.84
C TYR A 87 -16.89 -7.89 -21.20
N ARG A 88 -17.88 -8.22 -22.03
CA ARG A 88 -18.17 -9.60 -22.45
C ARG A 88 -17.32 -10.12 -23.60
N THR A 89 -16.70 -9.24 -24.36
CA THR A 89 -16.17 -9.58 -25.68
C THR A 89 -14.65 -9.48 -25.76
N GLY A 90 -14.05 -10.35 -26.57
CA GLY A 90 -12.62 -10.38 -26.80
C GLY A 90 -12.14 -9.24 -27.71
N SER A 91 -10.85 -9.26 -28.04
CA SER A 91 -10.23 -8.31 -28.99
C SER A 91 -10.89 -8.33 -30.38
N ASP A 92 -11.46 -9.46 -30.79
CA ASP A 92 -12.16 -9.66 -32.06
C ASP A 92 -13.67 -9.35 -32.00
N GLY A 93 -14.19 -8.98 -30.82
CA GLY A 93 -15.61 -8.72 -30.60
C GLY A 93 -16.47 -9.97 -30.35
N SER A 94 -15.88 -11.17 -30.37
CA SER A 94 -16.59 -12.42 -30.01
C SER A 94 -16.80 -12.51 -28.50
N ILE A 95 -17.83 -13.24 -28.05
CA ILE A 95 -18.05 -13.47 -26.61
C ILE A 95 -16.93 -14.34 -26.06
N ILE A 96 -16.31 -13.92 -24.96
CA ILE A 96 -15.26 -14.69 -24.29
C ILE A 96 -15.89 -15.94 -23.65
N PRO A 97 -15.45 -17.16 -24.01
CA PRO A 97 -15.94 -18.38 -23.40
C PRO A 97 -15.62 -18.44 -21.91
N THR A 98 -16.55 -18.96 -21.10
CA THR A 98 -16.35 -19.10 -19.66
C THR A 98 -17.26 -20.15 -19.05
N SER A 99 -16.78 -20.79 -17.99
CA SER A 99 -17.56 -21.68 -17.13
C SER A 99 -18.25 -20.95 -15.97
N LEU A 100 -18.01 -19.64 -15.84
CA LEU A 100 -18.61 -18.83 -14.78
C LEU A 100 -20.14 -18.76 -14.95
N PRO A 101 -20.91 -18.92 -13.86
CA PRO A 101 -22.35 -18.68 -13.89
C PRO A 101 -22.67 -17.25 -14.32
N GLU A 102 -23.72 -17.08 -15.12
CA GLU A 102 -24.15 -15.77 -15.63
C GLU A 102 -24.40 -14.74 -14.50
N LYS A 103 -24.93 -15.22 -13.36
CA LYS A 103 -25.12 -14.39 -12.16
C LYS A 103 -23.79 -13.82 -11.62
N ALA A 104 -22.71 -14.60 -11.64
CA ALA A 104 -21.40 -14.18 -11.16
C ALA A 104 -20.77 -13.14 -12.10
N LEU A 105 -20.90 -13.33 -13.42
CA LEU A 105 -20.45 -12.36 -14.43
C LEU A 105 -21.23 -11.05 -14.33
N THR A 106 -22.56 -11.14 -14.24
CA THR A 106 -23.43 -9.96 -14.10
C THR A 106 -23.04 -9.17 -12.85
N LYS A 107 -22.87 -9.84 -11.70
CA LYS A 107 -22.41 -9.20 -10.47
C LYS A 107 -21.06 -8.50 -10.66
N TYR A 108 -20.09 -9.21 -11.26
CA TYR A 108 -18.75 -8.69 -11.51
C TYR A 108 -18.77 -7.44 -12.41
N PHE A 109 -19.54 -7.47 -13.50
CA PHE A 109 -19.68 -6.34 -14.41
C PHE A 109 -20.45 -5.17 -13.79
N SER A 110 -21.47 -5.44 -12.99
CA SER A 110 -22.20 -4.38 -12.27
C SER A 110 -21.29 -3.64 -11.30
N SER A 111 -20.47 -4.35 -10.52
CA SER A 111 -19.48 -3.71 -9.64
C SER A 111 -18.46 -2.87 -10.40
N ARG A 112 -17.92 -3.39 -11.51
CA ARG A 112 -16.98 -2.64 -12.38
C ARG A 112 -17.63 -1.40 -13.00
N SER A 113 -18.84 -1.55 -13.53
CA SER A 113 -19.61 -0.47 -14.15
C SER A 113 -19.91 0.63 -13.14
N ARG A 114 -20.41 0.27 -11.96
CA ARG A 114 -20.63 1.19 -10.84
C ARG A 114 -19.36 1.99 -10.55
N LYS A 115 -18.23 1.30 -10.41
CA LYS A 115 -16.95 1.92 -10.09
C LYS A 115 -16.50 2.91 -11.16
N LEU A 116 -16.55 2.50 -12.43
CA LEU A 116 -16.18 3.35 -13.56
C LEU A 116 -17.07 4.60 -13.64
N ARG A 117 -18.37 4.48 -13.38
CA ARG A 117 -19.31 5.61 -13.33
C ARG A 117 -19.01 6.60 -12.20
N LEU A 118 -18.63 6.11 -11.02
CA LEU A 118 -18.24 7.00 -9.91
C LEU A 118 -16.94 7.76 -10.21
N ALA A 119 -15.95 7.08 -10.79
CA ALA A 119 -14.71 7.71 -11.23
C ALA A 119 -14.99 8.75 -12.33
N ASP A 120 -15.80 8.39 -13.33
CA ASP A 120 -16.24 9.32 -14.38
C ASP A 120 -16.89 10.58 -13.81
N TYR A 121 -17.90 10.40 -12.94
CA TYR A 121 -18.64 11.50 -12.36
C TYR A 121 -17.74 12.44 -11.58
N ILE A 122 -16.93 11.93 -10.65
CA ILE A 122 -16.14 12.83 -9.80
C ILE A 122 -15.04 13.54 -10.61
N PHE A 123 -14.36 12.86 -11.54
CA PHE A 123 -13.24 13.46 -12.27
C PHE A 123 -13.71 14.44 -13.35
N ARG A 124 -14.88 14.24 -13.96
CA ARG A 124 -15.44 15.23 -14.90
C ARG A 124 -15.94 16.50 -14.21
N ASN A 125 -16.38 16.39 -12.97
CA ASN A 125 -17.02 17.48 -12.24
C ASN A 125 -16.09 18.15 -11.21
N SER A 126 -14.88 17.63 -11.01
CA SER A 126 -13.86 18.25 -10.16
C SER A 126 -13.01 19.25 -10.95
N GLY A 127 -12.54 20.29 -10.26
CA GLY A 127 -11.55 21.24 -10.79
C GLY A 127 -10.13 20.91 -10.34
N ASP A 128 -9.20 21.81 -10.65
CA ASP A 128 -7.76 21.64 -10.41
C ASP A 128 -7.37 21.56 -8.92
N ASP A 129 -8.27 21.94 -8.01
CA ASP A 129 -8.05 21.90 -6.56
C ASP A 129 -8.17 20.49 -5.94
N MET A 130 -8.41 19.46 -6.76
CA MET A 130 -8.51 18.08 -6.31
C MET A 130 -7.36 17.19 -6.84
N PHE A 131 -6.53 16.72 -5.91
CA PHE A 131 -5.54 15.64 -6.04
C PHE A 131 -6.16 14.24 -6.15
N CYS A 132 -5.96 13.39 -7.17
CA CYS A 132 -6.34 11.96 -7.06
C CYS A 132 -5.21 10.93 -7.26
N PHE A 133 -5.06 10.02 -6.30
CA PHE A 133 -4.27 8.80 -6.44
C PHE A 133 -5.17 7.61 -6.83
N VAL A 134 -4.87 6.92 -7.94
CA VAL A 134 -5.65 5.75 -8.37
C VAL A 134 -4.78 4.50 -8.42
N GLY A 135 -5.10 3.51 -7.59
CA GLY A 135 -4.41 2.22 -7.60
C GLY A 135 -5.04 1.22 -8.56
N ILE A 136 -4.25 0.44 -9.27
CA ILE A 136 -4.72 -0.63 -10.16
C ILE A 136 -4.57 -1.96 -9.40
N ASP A 137 -5.63 -2.31 -8.68
CA ASP A 137 -5.70 -3.51 -7.84
C ASP A 137 -5.53 -4.78 -8.71
N ASP A 138 -4.63 -5.69 -8.30
CA ASP A 138 -4.08 -6.78 -9.14
C ASP A 138 -3.86 -6.38 -10.62
N SER A 139 -3.09 -5.32 -10.85
CA SER A 139 -2.71 -4.89 -12.19
C SER A 139 -2.08 -6.02 -13.03
N THR A 140 -2.12 -5.84 -14.34
CA THR A 140 -1.46 -6.73 -15.29
C THR A 140 -0.85 -5.89 -16.40
N PRO A 141 0.38 -6.21 -16.85
CA PRO A 141 0.98 -5.51 -17.98
C PRO A 141 0.39 -5.94 -19.33
N GLN A 142 -0.48 -6.96 -19.34
CA GLN A 142 -1.17 -7.40 -20.54
C GLN A 142 -2.46 -6.61 -20.77
N ILE A 143 -2.91 -6.59 -22.03
CA ILE A 143 -4.23 -6.08 -22.38
C ILE A 143 -5.28 -6.96 -21.67
N SER A 144 -6.17 -6.33 -20.92
CA SER A 144 -7.16 -7.00 -20.09
C SER A 144 -8.46 -6.20 -20.02
N ILE A 145 -9.42 -6.66 -19.21
CA ILE A 145 -10.64 -5.90 -18.93
C ILE A 145 -10.37 -4.52 -18.30
N GLN A 146 -9.23 -4.35 -17.61
CA GLN A 146 -8.85 -3.08 -16.98
C GLN A 146 -8.33 -2.05 -17.98
N THR A 147 -7.82 -2.47 -19.15
CA THR A 147 -7.06 -1.60 -20.06
C THR A 147 -7.84 -0.35 -20.48
N ASN A 148 -9.09 -0.51 -20.91
CA ASN A 148 -9.87 0.66 -21.33
C ASN A 148 -10.32 1.52 -20.14
N GLU A 149 -10.52 0.95 -18.94
CA GLU A 149 -10.80 1.73 -17.73
C GLU A 149 -9.60 2.56 -17.32
N ILE A 150 -8.41 1.96 -17.33
CA ILE A 150 -7.14 2.63 -17.05
C ILE A 150 -6.96 3.79 -18.02
N ASN A 151 -7.11 3.55 -19.33
CA ASN A 151 -6.97 4.60 -20.34
C ASN A 151 -7.99 5.72 -20.15
N TYR A 152 -9.25 5.38 -19.86
CA TYR A 152 -10.31 6.35 -19.63
C TYR A 152 -10.04 7.21 -18.39
N ILE A 153 -9.75 6.58 -17.25
CA ILE A 153 -9.45 7.27 -16.01
C ILE A 153 -8.20 8.14 -16.18
N THR A 154 -7.15 7.63 -16.83
CA THR A 154 -5.94 8.41 -17.14
C THR A 154 -6.27 9.67 -17.95
N SER A 155 -7.17 9.57 -18.93
CA SER A 155 -7.60 10.72 -19.73
C SER A 155 -8.36 11.78 -18.92
N LEU A 156 -9.02 11.39 -17.83
CA LEU A 156 -9.75 12.31 -16.95
C LEU A 156 -8.84 12.95 -15.89
N LEU A 157 -7.86 12.20 -15.37
CA LEU A 157 -6.97 12.69 -14.31
C LEU A 157 -6.08 13.84 -14.77
N GLY A 158 -5.53 13.77 -15.99
CA GLY A 158 -4.60 14.78 -16.49
C GLY A 158 -3.45 15.05 -15.50
N ALA A 159 -3.17 16.32 -15.21
CA ALA A 159 -2.18 16.74 -14.21
C ALA A 159 -2.68 16.63 -12.75
N ASN A 160 -3.99 16.38 -12.56
CA ASN A 160 -4.66 16.37 -11.26
C ASN A 160 -4.77 14.96 -10.67
N GLY A 161 -4.06 13.98 -11.23
CA GLY A 161 -3.95 12.67 -10.60
C GLY A 161 -2.81 11.82 -11.12
N SER A 162 -2.67 10.64 -10.53
CA SER A 162 -1.63 9.68 -10.90
C SER A 162 -2.11 8.25 -10.65
N LEU A 163 -1.69 7.34 -11.52
CA LEU A 163 -1.99 5.91 -11.40
C LEU A 163 -0.80 5.13 -10.85
N PHE A 164 -1.11 4.18 -9.98
CA PHE A 164 -0.15 3.29 -9.33
C PHE A 164 -0.63 1.85 -9.46
N THR A 165 0.31 0.91 -9.45
CA THR A 165 0.04 -0.53 -9.44
C THR A 165 -0.19 -1.04 -8.01
N GLY A 166 0.18 -0.24 -7.00
CA GLY A 166 -0.15 -0.41 -5.60
C GLY A 166 -1.53 0.17 -5.25
N THR A 167 -2.01 -0.15 -4.06
CA THR A 167 -3.33 0.30 -3.57
C THR A 167 -3.36 0.52 -2.06
N ASP A 168 -2.55 -0.22 -1.30
CA ASP A 168 -2.61 -0.21 0.17
C ASP A 168 -2.02 1.08 0.76
N GLU A 169 -1.18 1.78 -0.02
CA GLU A 169 -0.45 2.99 0.32
C GLU A 169 -1.22 4.28 0.03
N LEU A 170 -2.24 4.25 -0.85
CA LEU A 170 -2.78 5.47 -1.47
C LEU A 170 -3.32 6.48 -0.46
N ALA A 171 -3.97 6.01 0.61
CA ALA A 171 -4.48 6.87 1.67
C ALA A 171 -3.36 7.61 2.41
N MET A 172 -2.23 6.94 2.63
CA MET A 172 -1.05 7.55 3.24
C MET A 172 -0.39 8.53 2.29
N MET A 173 -0.37 8.22 0.98
CA MET A 173 0.14 9.14 -0.04
C MET A 173 -0.72 10.40 -0.14
N CYS A 174 -2.05 10.30 -0.03
CA CYS A 174 -2.92 11.47 0.11
C CYS A 174 -2.50 12.35 1.28
N PHE A 175 -2.29 11.74 2.44
CA PHE A 175 -1.90 12.46 3.65
C PHE A 175 -0.51 13.10 3.51
N SER A 176 0.45 12.39 2.91
CA SER A 176 1.80 12.89 2.64
C SER A 176 1.80 14.06 1.66
N ARG A 177 1.01 13.96 0.59
CA ARG A 177 0.86 15.07 -0.36
C ARG A 177 0.26 16.30 0.32
N LEU A 178 -0.84 16.14 1.05
CA LEU A 178 -1.48 17.25 1.77
C LEU A 178 -0.54 17.87 2.80
N THR A 179 0.29 17.05 3.45
CA THR A 179 1.32 17.54 4.38
C THR A 179 2.37 18.36 3.65
N THR A 180 2.84 17.90 2.51
CA THR A 180 3.81 18.60 1.66
C THR A 180 3.23 19.92 1.12
N ASP A 181 1.98 19.90 0.64
CA ASP A 181 1.27 21.08 0.15
C ASP A 181 1.04 22.12 1.25
N ARG A 182 0.85 21.69 2.50
CA ARG A 182 0.58 22.58 3.63
C ARG A 182 1.84 23.11 4.30
N LEU A 183 2.85 22.26 4.49
CA LEU A 183 4.02 22.58 5.31
C LEU A 183 5.22 23.00 4.46
N GLY A 184 5.46 22.31 3.35
CA GLY A 184 6.60 22.58 2.47
C GLY A 184 7.16 21.32 1.82
N THR A 185 7.78 21.53 0.66
CA THR A 185 8.43 20.49 -0.14
C THR A 185 9.76 20.05 0.47
N LEU A 186 10.04 18.75 0.36
CA LEU A 186 11.29 18.13 0.75
C LEU A 186 12.08 17.70 -0.48
N SER A 187 13.40 17.80 -0.38
CA SER A 187 14.32 17.26 -1.38
C SER A 187 14.73 15.82 -1.04
N VAL A 188 14.83 14.94 -2.04
CA VAL A 188 15.12 13.52 -1.85
C VAL A 188 16.27 13.05 -2.74
N SER A 189 17.13 12.20 -2.18
CA SER A 189 18.10 11.40 -2.95
C SER A 189 17.76 9.91 -2.84
N THR A 190 18.21 9.11 -3.80
CA THR A 190 17.97 7.66 -3.81
C THR A 190 19.26 6.89 -4.01
N GLU A 191 19.42 5.81 -3.26
CA GLU A 191 20.47 4.82 -3.46
C GLU A 191 19.85 3.42 -3.58
N TYR A 192 20.19 2.70 -4.65
CA TYR A 192 19.69 1.36 -4.92
C TYR A 192 20.74 0.30 -4.56
N PHE A 193 20.27 -0.79 -3.97
CA PHE A 193 21.09 -1.94 -3.61
C PHE A 193 20.49 -3.20 -4.26
N GLY A 194 21.23 -3.87 -5.14
CA GLY A 194 20.81 -5.13 -5.78
C GLY A 194 20.79 -5.11 -7.31
N GLY A 195 20.58 -3.94 -7.94
CA GLY A 195 20.76 -3.72 -9.38
C GLY A 195 19.50 -3.94 -10.24
N ALA A 196 18.33 -4.16 -9.64
CA ALA A 196 17.08 -4.39 -10.37
C ALA A 196 16.23 -3.12 -10.59
N GLU A 197 16.78 -1.91 -10.39
CA GLU A 197 16.05 -0.64 -10.51
C GLU A 197 15.49 -0.37 -11.91
N ASN A 198 16.14 -0.88 -12.95
CA ASN A 198 15.71 -0.72 -14.35
C ASN A 198 14.83 -1.89 -14.85
N GLN A 199 14.42 -2.80 -13.96
CA GLN A 199 13.51 -3.90 -14.28
C GLN A 199 12.10 -3.59 -13.76
N ALA A 200 11.08 -4.29 -14.27
CA ALA A 200 9.71 -4.21 -13.75
C ALA A 200 9.71 -4.33 -12.23
N ALA A 201 9.02 -3.45 -11.52
CA ALA A 201 9.14 -3.37 -10.06
C ALA A 201 8.60 -4.64 -9.36
N ASP A 202 7.52 -5.22 -9.88
CA ASP A 202 7.07 -6.59 -9.62
C ASP A 202 6.34 -7.20 -10.84
N SER A 203 5.62 -8.32 -10.65
CA SER A 203 4.90 -9.02 -11.73
C SER A 203 3.62 -8.32 -12.20
N PHE A 204 3.13 -7.34 -11.45
CA PHE A 204 1.93 -6.57 -11.74
C PHE A 204 2.28 -5.22 -12.39
N ASP A 205 3.53 -4.77 -12.23
CA ASP A 205 4.03 -3.52 -12.79
C ASP A 205 4.23 -3.52 -14.32
N VAL A 206 3.86 -2.39 -14.93
CA VAL A 206 4.20 -2.03 -16.32
C VAL A 206 5.47 -1.20 -16.42
N ASP A 207 5.87 -0.55 -15.32
CA ASP A 207 7.01 0.35 -15.24
C ASP A 207 8.22 -0.32 -14.58
N SER A 208 9.40 0.22 -14.85
CA SER A 208 10.57 -0.13 -14.04
C SER A 208 10.41 0.35 -12.60
N LEU A 209 11.14 -0.26 -11.68
CA LEU A 209 11.19 0.17 -10.29
C LEU A 209 11.58 1.65 -10.14
N ALA A 210 12.58 2.11 -10.90
CA ALA A 210 13.00 3.51 -10.88
C ALA A 210 11.86 4.45 -11.31
N VAL A 211 11.16 4.12 -12.40
CA VAL A 211 10.00 4.91 -12.87
C VAL A 211 8.87 4.88 -11.84
N CYS A 212 8.59 3.72 -11.23
CA CYS A 212 7.61 3.60 -10.16
C CYS A 212 7.95 4.52 -8.98
N LEU A 213 9.22 4.56 -8.56
CA LEU A 213 9.68 5.43 -7.48
C LEU A 213 9.55 6.93 -7.84
N GLU A 214 9.92 7.33 -9.05
CA GLU A 214 9.77 8.73 -9.51
C GLU A 214 8.29 9.16 -9.52
N LYS A 215 7.37 8.30 -9.97
CA LYS A 215 5.92 8.57 -9.87
C LYS A 215 5.45 8.83 -8.43
N HIS A 216 6.04 8.13 -7.45
CA HIS A 216 5.75 8.39 -6.04
C HIS A 216 6.29 9.75 -5.59
N TYR A 217 7.50 10.13 -6.01
CA TYR A 217 8.05 11.45 -5.73
C TYR A 217 7.17 12.56 -6.31
N ASP A 218 6.80 12.46 -7.59
CA ASP A 218 5.92 13.42 -8.25
C ASP A 218 4.56 13.52 -7.56
N GLY A 219 3.92 12.37 -7.31
CA GLY A 219 2.60 12.30 -6.70
C GLY A 219 2.55 12.95 -5.31
N MET A 220 3.60 12.73 -4.50
CA MET A 220 3.75 13.30 -3.15
C MET A 220 4.43 14.67 -3.12
N ARG A 221 4.82 15.22 -4.29
CA ARG A 221 5.54 16.50 -4.44
C ARG A 221 6.88 16.56 -3.71
N LEU A 222 7.63 15.47 -3.80
CA LEU A 222 9.02 15.38 -3.34
C LEU A 222 9.95 15.70 -4.51
N VAL A 223 10.98 16.51 -4.27
CA VAL A 223 11.86 17.02 -5.35
C VAL A 223 13.19 16.29 -5.34
N ARG A 224 13.69 15.89 -6.51
CA ARG A 224 14.99 15.23 -6.63
C ARG A 224 16.12 16.19 -6.28
N ALA A 225 17.09 15.69 -5.51
CA ALA A 225 18.36 16.36 -5.25
C ALA A 225 19.50 15.33 -5.23
N ASP A 226 20.73 15.83 -5.31
CA ASP A 226 21.90 15.01 -5.00
C ASP A 226 22.01 14.70 -3.50
N ASP A 227 22.96 13.84 -3.12
CA ASP A 227 23.21 13.48 -1.72
C ASP A 227 23.56 14.68 -0.81
N THR A 228 24.10 15.77 -1.37
CA THR A 228 24.47 16.94 -0.56
C THR A 228 23.31 17.89 -0.32
N GLY A 229 22.35 17.96 -1.25
CA GLY A 229 21.17 18.83 -1.19
C GLY A 229 19.88 18.15 -0.74
N ALA A 230 19.89 16.85 -0.51
CA ALA A 230 18.70 16.11 -0.09
C ALA A 230 18.36 16.33 1.40
N ASP A 231 17.07 16.50 1.69
CA ASP A 231 16.52 16.47 3.04
C ASP A 231 16.34 15.03 3.53
N LEU A 232 15.96 14.12 2.63
CA LEU A 232 15.70 12.70 2.92
C LEU A 232 16.49 11.80 1.97
N HIS A 233 17.18 10.81 2.54
CA HIS A 233 17.90 9.78 1.80
C HIS A 233 17.06 8.51 1.72
N VAL A 234 16.74 8.07 0.52
CA VAL A 234 15.90 6.89 0.27
C VAL A 234 16.79 5.72 -0.12
N LEU A 235 16.88 4.73 0.77
CA LEU A 235 17.65 3.50 0.53
C LEU A 235 16.71 2.39 0.07
N VAL A 236 16.94 1.88 -1.13
CA VAL A 236 16.06 0.89 -1.77
C VAL A 236 16.81 -0.43 -1.93
N LEU A 237 16.40 -1.45 -1.17
CA LEU A 237 16.86 -2.82 -1.39
C LEU A 237 16.02 -3.47 -2.48
N THR A 238 16.60 -3.59 -3.67
CA THR A 238 16.02 -4.19 -4.86
C THR A 238 16.20 -5.71 -4.89
N ARG A 239 15.55 -6.38 -5.84
CA ARG A 239 15.86 -7.78 -6.16
C ARG A 239 17.34 -7.92 -6.58
N PRO A 240 18.03 -9.00 -6.18
CA PRO A 240 19.44 -9.19 -6.48
C PRO A 240 19.66 -9.54 -7.95
N VAL A 241 20.55 -8.83 -8.64
CA VAL A 241 21.00 -9.15 -10.00
C VAL A 241 22.36 -9.83 -10.00
N THR A 242 23.33 -9.29 -9.25
CA THR A 242 24.70 -9.84 -9.17
C THR A 242 25.00 -10.40 -7.78
N ASP A 243 24.98 -9.53 -6.78
CA ASP A 243 25.18 -9.93 -5.38
C ASP A 243 23.89 -10.47 -4.77
N ASN A 244 24.00 -11.39 -3.81
CA ASN A 244 22.85 -11.91 -3.09
C ASN A 244 22.28 -10.93 -2.06
N ASN A 245 21.07 -11.22 -1.55
CA ASN A 245 20.37 -10.38 -0.57
C ASN A 245 21.17 -10.11 0.71
N ALA A 246 22.00 -11.05 1.17
CA ALA A 246 22.83 -10.85 2.35
C ALA A 246 23.89 -9.77 2.14
N VAL A 247 24.57 -9.79 0.99
CA VAL A 247 25.59 -8.79 0.62
C VAL A 247 24.95 -7.43 0.37
N ASN A 248 23.87 -7.37 -0.41
CA ASN A 248 23.17 -6.12 -0.69
C ASN A 248 22.57 -5.49 0.58
N SER A 249 21.99 -6.31 1.47
CA SER A 249 21.53 -5.83 2.78
C SER A 249 22.66 -5.22 3.60
N GLN A 250 23.85 -5.83 3.57
CA GLN A 250 24.99 -5.29 4.30
C GLN A 250 25.46 -3.95 3.74
N LYS A 251 25.48 -3.79 2.40
CA LYS A 251 25.78 -2.52 1.73
C LYS A 251 24.79 -1.43 2.14
N LEU A 252 23.48 -1.74 2.11
CA LEU A 252 22.44 -0.83 2.57
C LEU A 252 22.64 -0.42 4.03
N ILE A 253 22.89 -1.38 4.92
CA ILE A 253 23.12 -1.11 6.35
C ILE A 253 24.34 -0.21 6.56
N ASN A 254 25.40 -0.38 5.76
CA ASN A 254 26.58 0.48 5.86
C ASN A 254 26.25 1.92 5.43
N ALA A 255 25.50 2.11 4.34
CA ALA A 255 25.02 3.42 3.91
C ALA A 255 24.10 4.05 4.97
N TYR A 256 23.16 3.28 5.49
CA TYR A 256 22.28 3.70 6.58
C TYR A 256 23.06 4.20 7.80
N LYS A 257 24.05 3.41 8.26
CA LYS A 257 24.89 3.78 9.40
C LYS A 257 25.64 5.09 9.15
N LYS A 258 26.19 5.27 7.95
CA LYS A 258 26.85 6.52 7.54
C LYS A 258 25.88 7.71 7.64
N TYR A 259 24.73 7.64 6.98
CA TYR A 259 23.74 8.72 7.02
C TYR A 259 23.25 9.03 8.44
N SER A 260 22.97 8.00 9.25
CA SER A 260 22.53 8.18 10.65
C SER A 260 23.61 8.80 11.56
N ALA A 261 24.89 8.55 11.26
CA ALA A 261 26.03 9.15 11.96
C ALA A 261 26.20 10.62 11.57
N ASP A 262 25.98 10.94 10.29
CA ASP A 262 26.05 12.29 9.73
C ASP A 262 24.79 13.14 10.03
N GLY A 263 23.78 12.57 10.71
CA GLY A 263 22.56 13.29 11.05
C GLY A 263 21.60 13.50 9.86
N LYS A 264 21.70 12.65 8.84
CA LYS A 264 20.92 12.71 7.60
C LYS A 264 19.69 11.78 7.65
N PRO A 265 18.45 12.29 7.56
CA PRO A 265 17.22 11.49 7.59
C PRO A 265 17.19 10.36 6.56
N VAL A 266 16.74 9.16 6.95
CA VAL A 266 16.69 8.00 6.05
C VAL A 266 15.31 7.34 6.01
N ALA A 267 14.84 7.05 4.80
CA ALA A 267 13.77 6.09 4.53
C ALA A 267 14.36 4.79 3.95
N ILE A 268 13.84 3.65 4.36
CA ILE A 268 14.25 2.33 3.88
C ILE A 268 13.07 1.66 3.17
N ILE A 269 13.30 1.19 1.95
CA ILE A 269 12.32 0.45 1.16
C ILE A 269 12.93 -0.92 0.85
N ASP A 270 12.28 -1.99 1.28
CA ASP A 270 12.74 -3.35 1.00
C ASP A 270 11.77 -4.09 0.09
N ILE A 271 12.25 -4.32 -1.12
CA ILE A 271 11.55 -4.97 -2.23
C ILE A 271 12.46 -6.05 -2.83
N SER A 272 13.30 -6.64 -1.98
CA SER A 272 14.26 -7.69 -2.32
C SER A 272 13.62 -9.04 -2.65
N GLY A 273 12.34 -9.22 -2.28
CA GLY A 273 11.66 -10.51 -2.27
C GLY A 273 12.00 -11.39 -1.07
N ASP A 274 12.92 -10.97 -0.20
CA ASP A 274 13.28 -11.67 1.05
C ASP A 274 13.56 -10.66 2.18
N PRO A 275 12.51 -9.99 2.68
CA PRO A 275 12.69 -8.93 3.65
C PRO A 275 13.13 -9.42 5.04
N ALA A 276 13.02 -10.73 5.30
CA ALA A 276 13.54 -11.33 6.52
C ALA A 276 15.07 -11.20 6.61
N THR A 277 15.78 -11.23 5.48
CA THR A 277 17.26 -11.10 5.46
C THR A 277 17.70 -9.71 5.90
N LEU A 278 17.14 -8.64 5.33
CA LEU A 278 17.48 -7.28 5.73
C LEU A 278 17.09 -7.03 7.19
N ALA A 279 15.88 -7.41 7.58
CA ALA A 279 15.38 -7.17 8.93
C ALA A 279 16.24 -7.84 10.00
N ASN A 280 16.62 -9.12 9.81
CA ASN A 280 17.54 -9.82 10.72
C ASN A 280 18.88 -9.08 10.87
N ARG A 281 19.43 -8.61 9.75
CA ARG A 281 20.71 -7.90 9.74
C ARG A 281 20.60 -6.53 10.38
N LEU A 282 19.55 -5.76 10.09
CA LEU A 282 19.28 -4.47 10.71
C LEU A 282 19.25 -4.59 12.25
N ILE A 283 18.44 -5.52 12.77
CA ILE A 283 18.32 -5.81 14.21
C ILE A 283 19.68 -6.21 14.82
N GLY A 284 20.44 -7.07 14.12
CA GLY A 284 21.73 -7.58 14.60
C GLY A 284 22.91 -6.64 14.41
N SER A 285 22.77 -5.59 13.61
CA SER A 285 23.89 -4.73 13.20
C SER A 285 24.31 -3.70 14.25
N GLY A 286 23.50 -3.49 15.29
CA GLY A 286 23.68 -2.37 16.23
C GLY A 286 23.45 -1.00 15.60
N ALA A 287 22.78 -0.94 14.45
CA ALA A 287 22.36 0.33 13.87
C ALA A 287 21.25 0.97 14.72
N ASP A 288 21.22 2.30 14.74
CA ASP A 288 20.24 3.10 15.48
C ASP A 288 18.90 3.07 14.74
N LEU A 289 18.05 2.04 14.95
CA LEU A 289 16.84 1.81 14.14
C LEU A 289 15.77 2.90 14.29
N GLY A 290 15.77 3.64 15.40
CA GLY A 290 14.85 4.74 15.63
C GLY A 290 15.20 6.00 14.82
N TYR A 291 16.36 6.00 14.15
CA TYR A 291 16.73 7.02 13.17
C TYR A 291 16.00 6.84 11.82
N VAL A 292 15.33 5.72 11.58
CA VAL A 292 14.55 5.49 10.37
C VAL A 292 13.27 6.35 10.38
N PHE A 293 13.13 7.23 9.39
CA PHE A 293 11.95 8.07 9.17
C PHE A 293 10.80 7.31 8.49
N GLY A 294 11.10 6.27 7.73
CA GLY A 294 10.11 5.42 7.09
C GLY A 294 10.69 4.07 6.74
N TYR A 295 9.91 3.01 6.96
CA TYR A 295 10.27 1.64 6.59
C TYR A 295 9.05 0.96 5.98
N SER A 296 9.25 0.19 4.92
CA SER A 296 8.28 -0.85 4.55
C SER A 296 8.90 -1.93 3.68
N SER A 297 8.35 -3.13 3.81
CA SER A 297 8.54 -4.27 2.92
C SER A 297 7.20 -4.96 2.61
N TRP A 298 6.15 -4.16 2.49
CA TRP A 298 4.77 -4.64 2.40
C TRP A 298 4.38 -5.05 0.97
N ASN A 299 4.19 -6.36 0.78
CA ASN A 299 3.45 -6.98 -0.32
C ASN A 299 4.01 -6.74 -1.74
N THR A 300 3.79 -5.55 -2.32
CA THR A 300 4.22 -5.16 -3.67
C THR A 300 5.23 -4.02 -3.60
N ALA A 301 5.89 -3.75 -4.73
CA ALA A 301 6.90 -2.69 -4.77
C ALA A 301 6.27 -1.30 -4.54
N ALA A 302 5.20 -0.98 -5.27
CA ALA A 302 4.48 0.28 -5.12
C ALA A 302 3.95 0.49 -3.69
N ASN A 303 3.33 -0.54 -3.09
CA ASN A 303 2.88 -0.49 -1.70
C ASN A 303 4.04 -0.16 -0.74
N SER A 304 5.18 -0.84 -0.88
CA SER A 304 6.34 -0.65 -0.01
C SER A 304 6.95 0.76 -0.15
N ILE A 305 7.00 1.27 -1.38
CA ILE A 305 7.49 2.63 -1.67
C ILE A 305 6.58 3.66 -1.01
N GLY A 306 5.27 3.63 -1.31
CA GLY A 306 4.35 4.65 -0.81
C GLY A 306 4.21 4.62 0.70
N ILE A 307 4.23 3.44 1.35
CA ILE A 307 4.17 3.34 2.82
C ILE A 307 5.41 3.96 3.46
N SER A 308 6.60 3.58 3.00
CA SER A 308 7.86 4.05 3.58
C SER A 308 8.02 5.56 3.38
N LEU A 309 7.82 6.04 2.14
CA LEU A 309 7.99 7.46 1.81
C LEU A 309 6.96 8.35 2.48
N SER A 310 5.68 7.94 2.54
CA SER A 310 4.65 8.76 3.17
C SER A 310 4.95 8.98 4.65
N ASN A 311 5.36 7.92 5.36
CA ASN A 311 5.76 8.04 6.77
C ASN A 311 6.96 8.98 6.94
N ALA A 312 7.98 8.81 6.09
CA ALA A 312 9.21 9.60 6.18
C ALA A 312 8.99 11.07 5.86
N ALA A 313 8.30 11.36 4.75
CA ALA A 313 8.02 12.71 4.29
C ALA A 313 7.13 13.45 5.29
N CYS A 314 6.07 12.83 5.81
CA CYS A 314 5.20 13.46 6.81
C CYS A 314 5.99 13.85 8.07
N ARG A 315 6.78 12.92 8.62
CA ARG A 315 7.53 13.20 9.84
C ARG A 315 8.58 14.29 9.61
N LEU A 316 9.32 14.21 8.51
CA LEU A 316 10.39 15.17 8.24
C LEU A 316 9.84 16.57 7.92
N ALA A 317 8.76 16.66 7.14
CA ALA A 317 8.10 17.94 6.86
C ALA A 317 7.57 18.59 8.13
N HIS A 318 6.97 17.79 9.04
CA HIS A 318 6.56 18.28 10.37
C HIS A 318 7.74 18.82 11.18
N LEU A 319 8.86 18.09 11.24
CA LEU A 319 10.03 18.53 12.00
C LEU A 319 10.73 19.76 11.41
N LYS A 320 10.66 19.95 10.08
CA LYS A 320 11.37 21.02 9.39
C LYS A 320 10.54 22.30 9.25
N TYR A 321 9.24 22.15 9.05
CA TYR A 321 8.34 23.25 8.67
C TYR A 321 7.06 23.32 9.51
N GLY A 322 6.80 22.30 10.33
CA GLY A 322 5.59 22.21 11.15
C GLY A 322 5.64 23.07 12.42
N GLU A 323 4.58 22.92 13.20
CA GLU A 323 4.52 23.47 14.56
C GLU A 323 5.41 22.66 15.51
N ALA A 324 5.54 23.14 16.76
CA ALA A 324 6.37 22.51 17.78
C ALA A 324 6.03 21.01 17.95
N ASP A 325 7.06 20.17 18.07
CA ASP A 325 6.91 18.71 18.16
C ASP A 325 6.40 18.27 19.54
N THR A 326 5.10 17.99 19.64
CA THR A 326 4.47 17.54 20.88
C THR A 326 4.72 16.06 21.17
N ASP A 327 4.41 15.62 22.39
CA ASP A 327 4.47 14.20 22.76
C ASP A 327 3.48 13.35 21.95
N GLU A 328 2.31 13.89 21.59
CA GLU A 328 1.34 13.21 20.73
C GLU A 328 1.87 13.06 19.30
N ASN A 329 2.55 14.06 18.75
CA ASN A 329 3.18 13.95 17.44
C ASN A 329 4.27 12.87 17.44
N ARG A 330 5.14 12.88 18.46
CA ARG A 330 6.16 11.84 18.67
C ARG A 330 5.55 10.46 18.80
N ALA A 331 4.51 10.31 19.63
CA ALA A 331 3.82 9.04 19.82
C ALA A 331 3.18 8.53 18.53
N GLY A 332 2.54 9.41 17.74
CA GLY A 332 1.96 9.05 16.44
C GLY A 332 3.01 8.53 15.45
N PHE A 333 4.17 9.18 15.39
CA PHE A 333 5.29 8.72 14.57
C PHE A 333 5.85 7.37 15.05
N VAL A 334 6.10 7.23 16.35
CA VAL A 334 6.56 5.98 16.96
C VAL A 334 5.60 4.83 16.63
N ARG A 335 4.28 5.04 16.77
CA ARG A 335 3.28 4.03 16.39
C ARG A 335 3.40 3.64 14.92
N SER A 336 3.61 4.59 14.02
CA SER A 336 3.69 4.34 12.58
C SER A 336 4.93 3.51 12.20
N VAL A 337 6.11 3.85 12.74
CA VAL A 337 7.35 3.12 12.50
C VAL A 337 7.31 1.72 13.14
N VAL A 338 6.89 1.63 14.40
CA VAL A 338 6.74 0.34 15.11
C VAL A 338 5.75 -0.55 14.37
N PHE A 339 4.59 0.00 13.96
CA PHE A 339 3.61 -0.76 13.19
C PHE A 339 4.21 -1.32 11.91
N SER A 340 4.95 -0.50 11.14
CA SER A 340 5.55 -0.93 9.88
C SER A 340 6.52 -2.10 10.09
N PHE A 341 7.48 -2.01 11.01
CA PHE A 341 8.39 -3.12 11.30
C PHE A 341 7.68 -4.35 11.88
N CYS A 342 6.79 -4.16 12.86
CA CYS A 342 6.12 -5.27 13.54
C CYS A 342 5.13 -5.99 12.61
N LYS A 343 4.42 -5.27 11.74
CA LYS A 343 3.51 -5.89 10.75
C LYS A 343 4.30 -6.52 9.60
N ASP A 344 5.21 -5.78 8.97
CA ASP A 344 5.91 -6.25 7.77
C ASP A 344 6.87 -7.40 8.07
N ILE A 345 7.50 -7.42 9.25
CA ILE A 345 8.45 -8.46 9.63
C ILE A 345 7.91 -9.36 10.73
N GLY A 346 7.53 -8.76 11.87
CA GLY A 346 7.09 -9.50 13.05
C GLY A 346 5.92 -10.43 12.77
N TYR A 347 4.90 -9.92 12.09
CA TYR A 347 3.74 -10.69 11.70
C TYR A 347 3.98 -11.55 10.45
N LYS A 348 4.30 -10.93 9.30
CA LYS A 348 4.35 -11.66 8.03
C LYS A 348 5.40 -12.77 7.99
N HIS A 349 6.56 -12.58 8.61
CA HIS A 349 7.66 -13.56 8.62
C HIS A 349 7.83 -14.29 9.95
N GLY A 350 7.14 -13.85 11.01
CA GLY A 350 7.18 -14.49 12.32
C GLY A 350 5.86 -15.17 12.69
N ALA A 351 4.85 -14.38 13.04
CA ALA A 351 3.64 -14.87 13.69
C ALA A 351 2.59 -15.50 12.76
N LYS A 352 2.55 -15.13 11.48
CA LYS A 352 1.49 -15.54 10.55
C LYS A 352 1.38 -17.06 10.40
N SER A 353 2.49 -17.77 10.29
CA SER A 353 2.49 -19.24 10.09
C SER A 353 1.86 -20.00 11.27
N ALA A 354 2.03 -19.51 12.49
CA ALA A 354 1.40 -20.07 13.69
C ALA A 354 -0.13 -19.90 13.65
N LEU A 355 -0.60 -18.73 13.19
CA LEU A 355 -2.02 -18.47 12.99
C LEU A 355 -2.62 -19.31 11.88
N ASP A 356 -1.94 -19.38 10.74
CA ASP A 356 -2.36 -20.20 9.60
C ASP A 356 -2.53 -21.65 10.05
N SER A 357 -1.53 -22.19 10.76
CA SER A 357 -1.56 -23.57 11.26
C SER A 357 -2.69 -23.79 12.27
N TYR A 358 -2.88 -22.86 13.20
CA TYR A 358 -3.96 -22.97 14.19
C TYR A 358 -5.35 -22.92 13.53
N ILE A 359 -5.59 -21.95 12.64
CA ILE A 359 -6.86 -21.80 11.93
C ILE A 359 -7.15 -23.04 11.08
N SER A 360 -6.17 -23.55 10.34
CA SER A 360 -6.32 -24.77 9.55
C SER A 360 -6.58 -26.00 10.40
N SER A 361 -6.01 -26.10 11.62
CA SER A 361 -6.29 -27.21 12.54
C SER A 361 -7.75 -27.25 13.01
N LEU A 362 -8.45 -26.11 12.97
CA LEU A 362 -9.88 -26.00 13.26
C LEU A 362 -10.76 -26.24 12.03
N GLY A 363 -10.17 -26.60 10.89
CA GLY A 363 -10.87 -26.71 9.59
C GLY A 363 -11.16 -25.35 8.93
N GLY A 364 -10.56 -24.25 9.41
CA GLY A 364 -10.74 -22.91 8.85
C GLY A 364 -9.89 -22.65 7.61
N ASN A 365 -10.40 -21.80 6.72
CA ASN A 365 -9.66 -21.29 5.56
C ASN A 365 -8.96 -19.97 5.93
N THR A 366 -7.63 -19.90 5.81
CA THR A 366 -6.85 -18.72 6.21
C THR A 366 -7.09 -17.48 5.33
N LEU A 367 -7.70 -17.67 4.15
CA LEU A 367 -8.13 -16.60 3.25
C LEU A 367 -9.46 -15.97 3.67
N ASN A 368 -10.30 -16.71 4.42
CA ASN A 368 -11.46 -16.23 5.16
C ASN A 368 -11.95 -17.35 6.08
N TYR A 369 -11.79 -17.20 7.40
CA TYR A 369 -12.17 -18.23 8.37
C TYR A 369 -13.52 -17.96 9.04
N TYR A 370 -14.35 -17.07 8.49
CA TYR A 370 -15.62 -16.66 9.09
C TYR A 370 -16.54 -17.83 9.44
N SER A 371 -16.55 -18.90 8.63
CA SER A 371 -17.39 -20.09 8.84
C SER A 371 -17.14 -20.83 10.15
N ILE A 372 -15.96 -20.67 10.76
CA ILE A 372 -15.60 -21.30 12.04
C ILE A 372 -15.63 -20.30 13.21
N VAL A 373 -15.95 -19.03 12.96
CA VAL A 373 -15.88 -17.99 13.98
C VAL A 373 -16.99 -18.18 15.01
N THR A 374 -16.55 -18.32 16.25
CA THR A 374 -17.36 -18.15 17.47
C THR A 374 -16.58 -17.26 18.43
N PRO A 375 -17.22 -16.64 19.43
CA PRO A 375 -16.50 -15.84 20.43
C PRO A 375 -15.36 -16.60 21.12
N ALA A 376 -15.49 -17.93 21.29
CA ALA A 376 -14.43 -18.76 21.84
C ALA A 376 -13.27 -18.97 20.86
N VAL A 377 -13.56 -19.26 19.59
CA VAL A 377 -12.55 -19.43 18.53
C VAL A 377 -11.78 -18.13 18.31
N GLU A 378 -12.47 -17.00 18.24
CA GLU A 378 -11.83 -15.69 18.04
C GLU A 378 -10.90 -15.33 19.21
N ARG A 379 -11.35 -15.55 20.46
CA ARG A 379 -10.47 -15.37 21.64
C ARG A 379 -9.23 -16.25 21.56
N ASN A 380 -9.36 -17.50 21.14
CA ASN A 380 -8.21 -18.40 21.04
C ASN A 380 -7.26 -18.01 19.90
N ILE A 381 -7.80 -17.59 18.74
CA ILE A 381 -6.99 -17.06 17.63
C ILE A 381 -6.20 -15.84 18.10
N ASN A 382 -6.85 -14.90 18.79
CA ASN A 382 -6.19 -13.70 19.31
C ASN A 382 -5.11 -14.06 20.35
N ALA A 383 -5.34 -15.06 21.21
CA ALA A 383 -4.34 -15.54 22.16
C ALA A 383 -3.13 -16.20 21.46
N VAL A 384 -3.36 -16.98 20.39
CA VAL A 384 -2.27 -17.53 19.56
C VAL A 384 -1.50 -16.40 18.88
N PHE A 385 -2.21 -15.39 18.38
CA PHE A 385 -1.59 -14.23 17.74
C PHE A 385 -0.70 -13.47 18.73
N GLU A 386 -1.23 -13.12 19.89
CA GLU A 386 -0.50 -12.45 20.96
C GLU A 386 0.74 -13.23 21.37
N LYS A 387 0.60 -14.53 21.64
CA LYS A 387 1.72 -15.41 22.00
C LYS A 387 2.81 -15.42 20.92
N ALA A 388 2.43 -15.50 19.65
CA ALA A 388 3.37 -15.54 18.55
C ALA A 388 4.09 -14.19 18.33
N MET A 389 3.39 -13.07 18.48
CA MET A 389 3.98 -11.73 18.37
C MET A 389 4.87 -11.37 19.56
N THR A 390 4.53 -11.84 20.76
CA THR A 390 5.25 -11.50 22.01
C THR A 390 6.27 -12.56 22.42
N ALA A 391 6.40 -13.65 21.66
CA ALA A 391 7.36 -14.72 21.94
C ALA A 391 8.77 -14.16 22.11
N SER A 392 9.40 -14.47 23.25
CA SER A 392 10.78 -14.11 23.52
C SER A 392 11.71 -14.67 22.44
N GLY A 393 12.52 -13.81 21.84
CA GLY A 393 13.40 -14.15 20.71
C GLY A 393 12.72 -14.13 19.33
N GLY A 394 11.40 -13.98 19.25
CA GLY A 394 10.68 -13.79 18.00
C GLY A 394 11.02 -12.45 17.32
N PHE A 395 10.75 -12.34 16.02
CA PHE A 395 11.06 -11.14 15.22
C PHE A 395 10.55 -9.86 15.87
N CYS A 396 9.26 -9.83 16.24
CA CYS A 396 8.63 -8.64 16.80
C CYS A 396 9.27 -8.22 18.14
N ALA A 397 9.47 -9.15 19.08
CA ALA A 397 10.13 -8.87 20.35
C ALA A 397 11.57 -8.32 20.18
N ARG A 398 12.34 -8.88 19.22
CA ARG A 398 13.69 -8.38 18.92
C ARG A 398 13.67 -7.01 18.26
N ILE A 399 12.72 -6.75 17.36
CA ILE A 399 12.53 -5.44 16.71
C ILE A 399 12.22 -4.39 17.77
N THR A 400 11.21 -4.63 18.61
CA THR A 400 10.82 -3.70 19.68
C THR A 400 12.02 -3.40 20.59
N LYS A 401 12.74 -4.43 21.04
CA LYS A 401 13.94 -4.25 21.87
C LYS A 401 15.06 -3.47 21.17
N ALA A 402 15.21 -3.62 19.85
CA ALA A 402 16.20 -2.87 19.10
C ALA A 402 15.80 -1.40 18.94
N LEU A 403 14.51 -1.13 18.68
CA LEU A 403 13.95 0.23 18.64
C LEU A 403 14.08 0.93 20.00
N GLU A 404 13.72 0.28 21.11
CA GLU A 404 13.83 0.85 22.47
C GLU A 404 15.27 1.15 22.91
N LYS A 405 16.27 0.58 22.24
CA LYS A 405 17.69 0.89 22.45
C LYS A 405 18.23 1.98 21.51
N SER A 406 17.38 2.44 20.60
CA SER A 406 17.72 3.40 19.56
C SER A 406 17.39 4.83 20.01
N SER A 407 17.78 5.80 19.19
CA SER A 407 17.38 7.19 19.31
C SER A 407 16.08 7.44 18.55
N LEU A 408 15.24 8.35 19.02
CA LEU A 408 14.17 8.96 18.25
C LEU A 408 14.61 10.37 17.81
N ILE A 409 14.28 10.76 16.59
CA ILE A 409 14.52 12.13 16.11
C ILE A 409 13.33 13.02 16.42
N ALA A 410 13.60 14.05 17.21
CA ALA A 410 12.67 15.09 17.62
C ALA A 410 12.99 16.43 16.93
N GLU A 411 12.30 17.48 17.35
CA GLU A 411 12.50 18.86 16.90
C GLU A 411 13.98 19.26 16.84
N ASN A 412 14.31 20.10 15.84
CA ASN A 412 15.67 20.54 15.55
C ASN A 412 16.66 19.37 15.30
N MET A 413 16.14 18.25 14.78
CA MET A 413 16.91 17.04 14.49
C MET A 413 17.64 16.45 15.71
N ARG A 414 17.15 16.76 16.93
CA ARG A 414 17.76 16.29 18.16
C ARG A 414 17.46 14.81 18.38
N LYS A 415 18.48 14.05 18.78
CA LYS A 415 18.34 12.67 19.26
C LYS A 415 17.78 12.66 20.69
N THR A 416 16.65 11.99 20.89
CA THR A 416 16.11 11.63 22.21
C THR A 416 16.09 10.12 22.35
N ALA A 417 15.88 9.59 23.55
CA ALA A 417 15.67 8.15 23.70
C ALA A 417 14.39 7.72 22.94
N PHE A 418 14.43 6.57 22.27
CA PHE A 418 13.22 5.96 21.75
C PHE A 418 12.36 5.47 22.93
N PRO A 419 11.05 5.80 22.96
CA PRO A 419 10.21 5.47 24.09
C PRO A 419 9.93 3.96 24.16
N LYS A 420 9.50 3.48 25.32
CA LYS A 420 9.10 2.08 25.47
C LYS A 420 7.77 1.87 24.75
N VAL A 421 7.61 0.71 24.10
CA VAL A 421 6.37 0.38 23.39
C VAL A 421 5.80 -0.96 23.83
N THR A 422 4.49 -1.00 23.97
CA THR A 422 3.75 -2.23 24.30
C THR A 422 2.72 -2.52 23.22
N LEU A 423 2.71 -3.75 22.73
CA LEU A 423 1.76 -4.24 21.74
C LEU A 423 0.64 -5.02 22.43
N THR A 424 -0.61 -4.67 22.16
CA THR A 424 -1.80 -5.33 22.73
C THR A 424 -2.92 -5.42 21.69
N GLY A 425 -4.09 -5.93 22.08
CA GLY A 425 -5.29 -5.85 21.22
C GLY A 425 -5.18 -6.59 19.89
N PHE A 426 -4.40 -7.69 19.85
CA PHE A 426 -4.12 -8.46 18.65
C PHE A 426 -5.41 -9.01 18.03
N ARG A 427 -5.62 -8.72 16.74
CA ARG A 427 -6.83 -9.08 15.99
C ARG A 427 -6.55 -9.22 14.51
N LEU A 428 -7.33 -10.07 13.85
CA LEU A 428 -7.24 -10.31 12.41
C LEU A 428 -8.43 -9.65 11.71
N PRO A 429 -8.21 -8.57 10.96
CA PRO A 429 -9.27 -7.91 10.20
C PRO A 429 -9.93 -8.85 9.18
N TRP A 430 -11.23 -8.66 8.92
CA TRP A 430 -12.00 -9.36 7.88
C TRP A 430 -12.03 -10.90 7.98
N TYR A 431 -11.61 -11.46 9.13
CA TYR A 431 -11.42 -12.90 9.32
C TYR A 431 -10.41 -13.51 8.35
N ARG A 432 -9.29 -12.79 8.09
CA ARG A 432 -8.22 -13.23 7.19
C ARG A 432 -6.88 -13.14 7.89
N THR A 433 -5.96 -14.01 7.49
CA THR A 433 -4.56 -13.98 7.95
C THR A 433 -3.67 -13.13 7.03
N PHE A 434 -4.25 -12.43 6.05
CA PHE A 434 -3.47 -11.57 5.17
C PHE A 434 -3.09 -10.28 5.90
N GLU A 435 -4.04 -9.65 6.59
CA GLU A 435 -3.83 -8.45 7.37
C GLU A 435 -3.73 -8.73 8.88
N ALA A 436 -3.09 -7.81 9.61
CA ALA A 436 -2.96 -7.85 11.05
C ALA A 436 -3.30 -6.48 11.64
N ALA A 437 -3.93 -6.47 12.82
CA ALA A 437 -4.11 -5.28 13.63
C ALA A 437 -3.75 -5.56 15.09
N PHE A 438 -3.18 -4.56 15.73
CA PHE A 438 -2.80 -4.54 17.14
C PHE A 438 -2.64 -3.08 17.57
N ASP A 439 -2.77 -2.83 18.86
CA ASP A 439 -2.65 -1.52 19.44
C ASP A 439 -1.22 -1.29 19.94
N ILE A 440 -0.73 -0.06 19.84
CA ILE A 440 0.62 0.33 20.22
C ILE A 440 0.54 1.45 21.26
N THR A 441 0.88 1.11 22.49
CA THR A 441 1.02 2.06 23.59
C THR A 441 2.47 2.52 23.67
N VAL A 442 2.66 3.84 23.75
CA VAL A 442 3.96 4.51 23.89
C VAL A 442 4.03 5.07 25.31
N SER A 443 5.12 4.80 26.03
CA SER A 443 5.31 5.14 27.45
C SER A 443 6.69 5.70 27.74
#